data_AF-A0A6B3AXC9-F1
#
_entry.id   AF-A0A6B3AXC9-F1
#
_cell.length_a   1.000
_cell.length_b   1.000
_cell.length_c   1.000
_cell.angle_alpha   90.00
_cell.angle_beta   90.00
_cell.angle_gamma   90.00
#
_symmetry.space_group_name_H-M   'P 1'
#
loop_
_entity.id
_entity.type
_entity.pdbx_description
1 polymer ?
#
loop_
_entity_poly.entity_id
_entity_poly.type
_entity_poly.pdbx_seq_one_letter_code
_entity_poly.pdbx_strand_id
1 'polypeptide(L)'
;MDLARTEVTRAAAKRRGNAARLGLMAVPVAFFAVFFAYPVAAIVARGMKVDGVWQFGRVGEVLAQPDVRQVLWFTTWQALVSTGLTLLIALPGAYVLARFDFPGRQLLRAVVTVPFVLPTVVVGTAFMAVVGRGGLLDDLWGVRLDTTVWAILLAHVFFNYAVVVRTVGGLWSQLDPRQEEAARMLGASRFAAWRSITLPALAPAVSAAALMVFLFTFTSFGVVQILGGPTFSTLEVEIYRQTSEIFDLSTAAVLTMIQFAAVGAILALHAWTVRRRESALRLVDAAGTARRPRGAGQWALLGSVVAVVAVLILLPLGVLVERSLGAAGLGYYRALTRDDGGVFLVAPIEAVGNSLRYALAATVIAVVIGGLAAAALTRRDAGRLVRGFDALLMLPLGVSAVTVGFGFLIALDEPPLDLRASWILVPLAQALVGVPFVVRTMLPVLRAVDGRLREAAAVLGASPWRAWREVDLPMVRRALLIAAGFAFAVSLGEFGATVFIARPDNPTLPVAVARLLGRPGELNYGQAMALSTILMIVCAVALLLLERLRTDRSGEF
;
A
#
# COMPACT_ATOMS: atom_id res chain seq x y z
N MET A 1 -18.71 -6.27 54.48
CA MET A 1 -17.35 -5.71 54.30
C MET A 1 -16.60 -6.33 53.13
N ASP A 2 -16.78 -7.62 52.82
CA ASP A 2 -16.06 -8.28 51.70
C ASP A 2 -16.47 -7.82 50.30
N LEU A 3 -17.75 -7.58 50.02
CA LEU A 3 -18.20 -7.13 48.68
C LEU A 3 -17.57 -5.79 48.26
N ALA A 4 -17.42 -4.84 49.19
CA ALA A 4 -16.77 -3.55 48.94
C ALA A 4 -15.26 -3.69 48.65
N ARG A 5 -14.57 -4.65 49.30
CA ARG A 5 -13.15 -4.95 48.99
C ARG A 5 -12.99 -5.57 47.60
N THR A 6 -13.92 -6.42 47.17
CA THR A 6 -13.89 -7.06 45.84
C THR A 6 -14.16 -6.04 44.72
N GLU A 7 -15.03 -5.05 44.95
CA GLU A 7 -15.27 -3.97 43.99
C GLU A 7 -14.09 -2.99 43.89
N VAL A 8 -13.48 -2.63 45.03
CA VAL A 8 -12.30 -1.74 45.06
C VAL A 8 -11.09 -2.39 44.37
N THR A 9 -10.87 -3.70 44.58
CA THR A 9 -9.79 -4.46 43.91
C THR A 9 -10.02 -4.61 42.40
N ARG A 10 -11.26 -4.86 41.95
CA ARG A 10 -11.62 -4.85 40.53
C ARG A 10 -11.45 -3.48 39.89
N ALA A 11 -11.83 -2.40 40.58
CA ALA A 11 -11.66 -1.03 40.10
C ALA A 11 -10.17 -0.64 39.98
N ALA A 12 -9.34 -1.04 40.95
CA ALA A 12 -7.89 -0.83 40.93
C ALA A 12 -7.20 -1.62 39.81
N ALA A 13 -7.59 -2.88 39.58
CA ALA A 13 -7.10 -3.70 38.48
C ALA A 13 -7.50 -3.13 37.10
N LYS A 14 -8.73 -2.61 36.98
CA LYS A 14 -9.22 -1.92 35.78
C LYS A 14 -8.46 -0.61 35.52
N ARG A 15 -8.18 0.18 36.57
CA ARG A 15 -7.35 1.41 36.48
C ARG A 15 -5.90 1.11 36.05
N ARG A 16 -5.25 0.11 36.65
CA ARG A 16 -3.88 -0.32 36.26
C ARG A 16 -3.82 -0.81 34.82
N GLY A 17 -4.82 -1.58 34.37
CA GLY A 17 -4.92 -2.03 32.98
C GLY A 17 -5.10 -0.88 31.97
N ASN A 18 -5.81 0.19 32.36
CA ASN A 18 -5.97 1.38 31.53
C ASN A 18 -4.70 2.23 31.47
N ALA A 19 -3.97 2.37 32.59
CA ALA A 19 -2.70 3.11 32.62
C ALA A 19 -1.62 2.43 31.76
N ALA A 20 -1.47 1.11 31.86
CA ALA A 20 -0.55 0.35 31.01
C ALA A 20 -0.90 0.50 29.51
N ARG A 21 -2.20 0.48 29.18
CA ARG A 21 -2.67 0.71 27.81
C ARG A 21 -2.34 2.11 27.30
N LEU A 22 -2.56 3.14 28.12
CA LEU A 22 -2.20 4.52 27.77
C LEU A 22 -0.69 4.66 27.56
N GLY A 23 0.13 4.00 28.38
CA GLY A 23 1.58 3.93 28.17
C GLY A 23 1.97 3.30 26.82
N LEU A 24 1.33 2.18 26.45
CA LEU A 24 1.54 1.54 25.14
C LEU A 24 1.07 2.41 23.96
N MET A 25 0.05 3.26 24.16
CA MET A 25 -0.42 4.20 23.14
C MET A 25 0.47 5.45 23.05
N ALA A 26 1.09 5.88 24.14
CA ALA A 26 1.84 7.13 24.21
C ALA A 26 2.97 7.19 23.16
N VAL A 27 3.75 6.11 23.02
CA VAL A 27 4.88 6.07 22.07
C VAL A 27 4.40 6.15 20.61
N PRO A 28 3.46 5.33 20.13
CA PRO A 28 2.90 5.50 18.79
C PRO A 28 2.22 6.85 18.57
N VAL A 29 1.46 7.36 19.55
CA VAL A 29 0.81 8.68 19.43
C VAL A 29 1.86 9.78 19.29
N ALA A 30 2.91 9.76 20.11
CA ALA A 30 4.01 10.73 20.02
C ALA A 30 4.74 10.63 18.67
N PHE A 31 4.98 9.41 18.19
CA PHE A 31 5.58 9.18 16.88
C PHE A 31 4.75 9.80 15.75
N PHE A 32 3.44 9.52 15.69
CA PHE A 32 2.55 10.14 14.69
C PHE A 32 2.34 11.65 14.91
N ALA A 33 2.37 12.13 16.15
CA ALA A 33 2.27 13.56 16.42
C ALA A 33 3.49 14.32 15.85
N VAL A 34 4.69 13.83 16.14
CA VAL A 34 5.95 14.48 15.76
C VAL A 34 6.29 14.28 14.30
N PHE A 35 6.14 13.06 13.77
CA PHE A 35 6.57 12.72 12.42
C PHE A 35 5.44 12.72 11.41
N PHE A 36 4.18 12.96 11.78
CA PHE A 36 3.11 13.03 10.78
C PHE A 36 2.26 14.29 10.95
N ALA A 37 1.64 14.48 12.11
CA ALA A 37 0.77 15.62 12.32
C ALA A 37 1.52 16.96 12.28
N TYR A 38 2.71 17.04 12.88
CA TYR A 38 3.53 18.25 12.87
C TYR A 38 4.02 18.65 11.46
N PRO A 39 4.64 17.77 10.65
CA PRO A 39 5.00 18.06 9.26
C PRO A 39 3.84 18.54 8.39
N VAL A 40 2.69 17.88 8.50
CA VAL A 40 1.47 18.25 7.76
C VAL A 40 0.96 19.61 8.22
N ALA A 41 0.90 19.85 9.53
CA ALA A 41 0.49 21.12 10.08
C ALA A 41 1.44 22.26 9.69
N ALA A 42 2.75 21.98 9.59
CA ALA A 42 3.75 22.95 9.17
C ALA A 42 3.56 23.39 7.71
N ILE A 43 3.25 22.46 6.79
CA ILE A 43 2.89 22.81 5.40
C ILE A 43 1.66 23.72 5.39
N VAL A 44 0.59 23.31 6.07
CA VAL A 44 -0.65 24.09 6.10
C VAL A 44 -0.43 25.46 6.73
N ALA A 45 0.33 25.54 7.82
CA ALA A 45 0.64 26.79 8.47
C ALA A 45 1.50 27.72 7.60
N ARG A 46 2.55 27.21 6.95
CA ARG A 46 3.42 28.02 6.07
C ARG A 46 2.72 28.47 4.79
N GLY A 47 1.82 27.65 4.22
CA GLY A 47 1.07 28.02 3.02
C GLY A 47 -0.12 28.94 3.28
N MET A 48 -0.81 28.78 4.42
CA MET A 48 -2.04 29.52 4.72
C MET A 48 -1.84 30.76 5.59
N LYS A 49 -0.65 30.96 6.17
CA LYS A 49 -0.32 32.18 6.92
C LYS A 49 0.56 33.12 6.11
N VAL A 50 0.17 34.37 6.06
CA VAL A 50 0.99 35.48 5.56
C VAL A 50 1.13 36.47 6.70
N ASP A 51 2.36 36.82 7.05
CA ASP A 51 2.68 37.73 8.17
C ASP A 51 1.97 37.36 9.49
N GLY A 52 1.82 36.05 9.74
CA GLY A 52 1.17 35.52 10.94
C GLY A 52 -0.36 35.45 10.90
N VAL A 53 -1.00 36.00 9.87
CA VAL A 53 -2.47 36.02 9.70
C VAL A 53 -2.92 34.87 8.80
N TRP A 54 -3.93 34.12 9.25
CA TRP A 54 -4.54 33.05 8.46
C TRP A 54 -5.39 33.62 7.32
N GLN A 55 -5.11 33.20 6.09
CA GLN A 55 -5.83 33.64 4.89
C GLN A 55 -6.71 32.54 4.32
N PHE A 56 -7.87 32.28 4.95
CA PHE A 56 -8.83 31.27 4.47
C PHE A 56 -9.47 31.63 3.11
N GLY A 57 -9.48 32.91 2.72
CA GLY A 57 -9.96 33.36 1.41
C GLY A 57 -9.21 32.71 0.23
N ARG A 58 -7.93 32.37 0.44
CA ARG A 58 -7.09 31.69 -0.56
C ARG A 58 -7.63 30.33 -0.99
N VAL A 59 -8.39 29.64 -0.13
CA VAL A 59 -9.02 28.37 -0.50
C VAL A 59 -9.96 28.58 -1.68
N GLY A 60 -10.77 29.65 -1.65
CA GLY A 60 -11.68 30.00 -2.74
C GLY A 60 -10.94 30.40 -4.01
N GLU A 61 -9.85 31.16 -3.88
CA GLU A 61 -9.01 31.60 -5.00
C GLU A 61 -8.35 30.41 -5.71
N VAL A 62 -7.71 29.51 -4.96
CA VAL A 62 -7.06 28.30 -5.49
C VAL A 62 -8.08 27.37 -6.15
N LEU A 63 -9.25 27.17 -5.52
CA LEU A 63 -10.34 26.38 -6.11
C LEU A 63 -10.99 27.03 -7.34
N ALA A 64 -10.80 28.34 -7.54
CA ALA A 64 -11.27 29.04 -8.72
C ALA A 64 -10.34 28.88 -9.92
N GLN A 65 -9.08 28.50 -9.71
CA GLN A 65 -8.10 28.32 -10.77
C GLN A 65 -8.51 27.16 -11.71
N PRO A 66 -8.52 27.38 -13.04
CA PRO A 66 -8.87 26.35 -14.02
C PRO A 66 -8.00 25.09 -13.90
N ASP A 67 -6.69 25.27 -13.71
CA ASP A 67 -5.72 24.16 -13.62
C ASP A 67 -6.01 23.26 -12.41
N VAL A 68 -6.28 23.85 -11.24
CA VAL A 68 -6.64 23.11 -10.03
C VAL A 68 -7.96 22.35 -10.22
N ARG A 69 -8.96 22.96 -10.85
CA ARG A 69 -10.23 22.28 -11.15
C ARG A 69 -10.02 21.10 -12.11
N GLN A 70 -9.16 21.26 -13.11
CA GLN A 70 -8.79 20.18 -14.03
C GLN A 70 -8.08 19.05 -13.29
N VAL A 71 -7.15 19.35 -12.38
CA VAL A 71 -6.47 18.36 -11.54
C VAL A 71 -7.45 17.61 -10.64
N LEU A 72 -8.39 18.32 -9.98
CA LEU A 72 -9.40 17.70 -9.12
C LEU A 72 -10.36 16.80 -9.92
N TRP A 73 -10.81 17.28 -11.08
CA TRP A 73 -11.61 16.50 -12.01
C TRP A 73 -10.85 15.26 -12.48
N PHE A 74 -9.65 15.43 -13.01
CA PHE A 74 -8.84 14.34 -13.55
C PHE A 74 -8.56 13.30 -12.47
N THR A 75 -8.15 13.71 -11.26
CA THR A 75 -7.88 12.81 -10.12
C THR A 75 -9.09 11.97 -9.76
N THR A 76 -10.28 12.58 -9.70
CA THR A 76 -11.52 11.88 -9.35
C THR A 76 -11.97 10.97 -10.50
N TRP A 77 -11.98 11.48 -11.72
CA TRP A 77 -12.39 10.75 -12.91
C TRP A 77 -11.50 9.55 -13.18
N GLN A 78 -10.18 9.72 -13.16
CA GLN A 78 -9.23 8.63 -13.43
C GLN A 78 -9.35 7.54 -12.37
N ALA A 79 -9.56 7.90 -11.10
CA ALA A 79 -9.69 6.94 -10.02
C ALA A 79 -10.98 6.11 -10.15
N LEU A 80 -12.10 6.76 -10.54
CA LEU A 80 -13.36 6.07 -10.83
C LEU A 80 -13.23 5.12 -12.02
N VAL A 81 -12.64 5.58 -13.13
CA VAL A 81 -12.44 4.75 -14.33
C VAL A 81 -11.47 3.61 -14.07
N SER A 82 -10.35 3.87 -13.40
CA SER A 82 -9.38 2.85 -12.99
C SER A 82 -10.02 1.80 -12.10
N THR A 83 -10.87 2.21 -11.14
CA THR A 83 -11.62 1.29 -10.27
C THR A 83 -12.58 0.42 -11.08
N GLY A 84 -13.37 1.02 -11.98
CA GLY A 84 -14.30 0.30 -12.85
C GLY A 84 -13.59 -0.71 -13.74
N LEU A 85 -12.50 -0.30 -14.41
CA LEU A 85 -11.68 -1.16 -15.26
C LEU A 85 -11.03 -2.30 -14.46
N THR A 86 -10.53 -2.01 -13.24
CA THR A 86 -9.93 -3.02 -12.38
C THR A 86 -10.95 -4.06 -11.99
N LEU A 87 -12.16 -3.66 -11.56
CA LEU A 87 -13.23 -4.61 -11.24
C LEU A 87 -13.62 -5.44 -12.47
N LEU A 88 -13.78 -4.80 -13.63
CA LEU A 88 -14.15 -5.47 -14.87
C LEU A 88 -13.14 -6.56 -15.26
N ILE A 89 -11.84 -6.26 -15.16
CA ILE A 89 -10.75 -7.13 -15.61
C ILE A 89 -10.39 -8.19 -14.54
N ALA A 90 -10.44 -7.83 -13.25
CA ALA A 90 -10.01 -8.71 -12.17
C ALA A 90 -11.12 -9.61 -11.59
N LEU A 91 -12.41 -9.26 -11.72
CA LEU A 91 -13.50 -10.12 -11.24
C LEU A 91 -13.53 -11.50 -11.93
N PRO A 92 -13.32 -11.63 -13.25
CA PRO A 92 -13.16 -12.92 -13.90
C PRO A 92 -12.01 -13.74 -13.30
N GLY A 93 -10.86 -13.09 -13.04
CA GLY A 93 -9.71 -13.72 -12.38
C GLY A 93 -10.02 -14.17 -10.96
N ALA A 94 -10.73 -13.34 -10.19
CA ALA A 94 -11.19 -13.66 -8.84
C ALA A 94 -12.11 -14.89 -8.85
N TYR A 95 -13.04 -14.96 -9.80
CA TYR A 95 -13.92 -16.12 -9.98
C TYR A 95 -13.13 -17.39 -10.31
N VAL A 96 -12.23 -17.33 -11.30
CA VAL A 96 -11.41 -18.48 -11.73
C VAL A 96 -10.56 -19.01 -10.57
N LEU A 97 -9.87 -18.13 -9.85
CA LEU A 97 -9.00 -18.51 -8.73
C LEU A 97 -9.78 -18.99 -7.50
N ALA A 98 -11.03 -18.54 -7.33
CA ALA A 98 -11.91 -18.95 -6.24
C ALA A 98 -12.63 -20.27 -6.52
N ARG A 99 -13.14 -20.48 -7.75
CA ARG A 99 -14.05 -21.59 -8.09
C ARG A 99 -13.40 -22.73 -8.86
N PHE A 100 -12.31 -22.50 -9.59
CA PHE A 100 -11.69 -23.54 -10.40
C PHE A 100 -10.48 -24.19 -9.73
N ASP A 101 -10.37 -25.50 -9.95
CA ASP A 101 -9.19 -26.30 -9.60
C ASP A 101 -8.52 -26.82 -10.88
N PHE A 102 -7.27 -26.41 -11.12
CA PHE A 102 -6.52 -26.67 -12.35
C PHE A 102 -5.00 -26.70 -12.07
N PRO A 103 -4.21 -27.41 -12.89
CA PRO A 103 -2.75 -27.43 -12.74
C PRO A 103 -2.18 -26.02 -12.92
N GLY A 104 -1.33 -25.57 -11.99
CA GLY A 104 -0.75 -24.22 -12.02
C GLY A 104 -1.55 -23.13 -11.30
N ARG A 105 -2.69 -23.45 -10.65
CA ARG A 105 -3.47 -22.49 -9.85
C ARG A 105 -2.64 -21.73 -8.81
N GLN A 106 -1.69 -22.41 -8.14
CA GLN A 106 -0.81 -21.79 -7.16
C GLN A 106 0.16 -20.79 -7.81
N LEU A 107 0.72 -21.14 -8.97
CA LEU A 107 1.58 -20.25 -9.75
C LEU A 107 0.80 -19.00 -10.19
N LEU A 108 -0.42 -19.17 -10.73
CA LEU A 108 -1.25 -18.05 -11.15
C LEU A 108 -1.58 -17.12 -9.96
N ARG A 109 -1.88 -17.69 -8.79
CA ARG A 109 -2.13 -16.92 -7.55
C ARG A 109 -0.88 -16.14 -7.11
N ALA A 110 0.31 -16.75 -7.20
CA ALA A 110 1.57 -16.09 -6.88
C ALA A 110 1.84 -14.92 -7.85
N VAL A 111 1.75 -15.16 -9.16
CA VAL A 111 1.95 -14.14 -10.21
C VAL A 111 0.99 -12.95 -10.02
N VAL A 112 -0.29 -13.22 -9.75
CA VAL A 112 -1.29 -12.18 -9.50
C VAL A 112 -0.97 -11.33 -8.27
N THR A 113 -0.19 -11.85 -7.31
CA THR A 113 0.19 -11.12 -6.10
C THR A 113 1.41 -10.22 -6.30
N VAL A 114 2.27 -10.52 -7.29
CA VAL A 114 3.51 -9.78 -7.58
C VAL A 114 3.30 -8.26 -7.72
N PRO A 115 2.33 -7.76 -8.52
CA PRO A 115 2.13 -6.32 -8.71
C PRO A 115 1.98 -5.51 -7.44
N PHE A 116 1.33 -6.08 -6.41
CA PHE A 116 1.04 -5.38 -5.17
C PHE A 116 2.30 -5.01 -4.36
N VAL A 117 3.41 -5.68 -4.65
CA VAL A 117 4.67 -5.49 -3.91
C VAL A 117 5.72 -4.79 -4.75
N LEU A 118 5.47 -4.64 -6.05
CA LEU A 118 6.36 -3.88 -6.90
C LEU A 118 6.29 -2.40 -6.56
N PRO A 119 7.44 -1.73 -6.40
CA PRO A 119 7.49 -0.29 -6.22
C PRO A 119 6.84 0.43 -7.41
N THR A 120 6.13 1.53 -7.16
CA THR A 120 5.42 2.28 -8.21
C THR A 120 6.35 2.75 -9.33
N VAL A 121 7.61 3.04 -9.00
CA VAL A 121 8.64 3.41 -9.98
C VAL A 121 8.99 2.25 -10.91
N VAL A 122 9.08 1.01 -10.38
CA VAL A 122 9.30 -0.20 -11.20
C VAL A 122 8.14 -0.39 -12.17
N VAL A 123 6.91 -0.22 -11.69
CA VAL A 123 5.70 -0.31 -12.54
C VAL A 123 5.72 0.76 -13.63
N GLY A 124 6.04 2.01 -13.27
CA GLY A 124 6.19 3.11 -14.22
C GLY A 124 7.23 2.79 -15.30
N THR A 125 8.41 2.29 -14.93
CA THR A 125 9.43 1.86 -15.89
C THR A 125 9.02 0.68 -16.75
N ALA A 126 8.34 -0.32 -16.18
CA ALA A 126 7.89 -1.51 -16.90
C ALA A 126 6.86 -1.13 -17.98
N PHE A 127 5.92 -0.24 -17.64
CA PHE A 127 4.97 0.27 -18.61
C PHE A 127 5.65 1.18 -19.65
N MET A 128 6.57 2.06 -19.26
CA MET A 128 7.34 2.85 -20.23
C MET A 128 8.14 1.99 -21.21
N ALA A 129 8.68 0.86 -20.77
CA ALA A 129 9.39 -0.08 -21.64
C ALA A 129 8.48 -0.78 -22.66
N VAL A 130 7.17 -0.84 -22.39
CA VAL A 130 6.18 -1.40 -23.32
C VAL A 130 5.57 -0.31 -24.21
N VAL A 131 5.03 0.74 -23.60
CA VAL A 131 4.17 1.71 -24.28
C VAL A 131 4.84 3.03 -24.64
N GLY A 132 6.06 3.25 -24.14
CA GLY A 132 6.80 4.48 -24.37
C GLY A 132 7.62 4.51 -25.64
N ARG A 133 8.24 5.66 -25.89
CA ARG A 133 9.16 5.86 -27.01
C ARG A 133 10.31 4.84 -26.94
N GLY A 134 10.55 4.12 -28.03
CA GLY A 134 11.53 3.02 -28.07
C GLY A 134 11.16 1.80 -27.22
N GLY A 135 9.89 1.71 -26.82
CA GLY A 135 9.32 0.54 -26.15
C GLY A 135 8.74 -0.47 -27.13
N LEU A 136 8.27 -1.60 -26.60
CA LEU A 136 7.77 -2.73 -27.42
C LEU A 136 6.71 -2.34 -28.46
N LEU A 137 5.71 -1.52 -28.11
CA LEU A 137 4.63 -1.13 -29.02
C LEU A 137 5.10 -0.17 -30.12
N ASP A 138 6.04 0.71 -29.79
CA ASP A 138 6.63 1.66 -30.73
C ASP A 138 7.49 0.91 -31.75
N ASP A 139 8.29 -0.06 -31.30
CA ASP A 139 9.16 -0.86 -32.17
C ASP A 139 8.36 -1.80 -33.11
N LEU A 140 7.27 -2.40 -32.62
CA LEU A 140 6.49 -3.36 -33.42
C LEU A 140 5.47 -2.69 -34.34
N TRP A 141 4.83 -1.61 -33.88
CA TRP A 141 3.67 -1.03 -34.54
C TRP A 141 3.76 0.48 -34.74
N GLY A 142 4.82 1.15 -34.27
CA GLY A 142 4.92 2.60 -34.27
C GLY A 142 3.87 3.27 -33.38
N VAL A 143 3.29 2.52 -32.43
CA VAL A 143 2.21 2.99 -31.56
C VAL A 143 2.77 3.38 -30.21
N ARG A 144 2.53 4.63 -29.84
CA ARG A 144 2.95 5.20 -28.56
C ARG A 144 1.73 5.47 -27.69
N LEU A 145 1.73 4.91 -26.49
CA LEU A 145 0.72 5.21 -25.47
C LEU A 145 1.34 5.88 -24.24
N ASP A 146 2.65 6.18 -24.23
CA ASP A 146 3.24 7.06 -23.23
C ASP A 146 2.56 8.42 -23.23
N THR A 147 2.46 9.03 -22.05
CA THR A 147 1.78 10.32 -21.85
C THR A 147 0.30 10.31 -22.24
N THR A 148 -0.31 9.13 -22.38
CA THR A 148 -1.76 8.98 -22.56
C THR A 148 -2.42 8.50 -21.28
N VAL A 149 -3.72 8.77 -21.16
CA VAL A 149 -4.53 8.28 -20.04
C VAL A 149 -4.51 6.75 -19.92
N TRP A 150 -4.39 6.03 -21.03
CA TRP A 150 -4.42 4.56 -21.05
C TRP A 150 -3.22 3.94 -20.36
N ALA A 151 -2.03 4.55 -20.45
CA ALA A 151 -0.86 4.09 -19.70
C ALA A 151 -1.11 4.11 -18.19
N ILE A 152 -1.71 5.21 -17.69
CA ILE A 152 -2.07 5.36 -16.27
C ILE A 152 -3.14 4.33 -15.88
N LEU A 153 -4.23 4.23 -16.66
CA LEU A 153 -5.34 3.32 -16.35
C LEU A 153 -4.88 1.86 -16.32
N LEU A 154 -4.09 1.41 -17.30
CA LEU A 154 -3.59 0.03 -17.35
C LEU A 154 -2.60 -0.27 -16.21
N ALA A 155 -1.73 0.68 -15.87
CA ALA A 155 -0.84 0.55 -14.72
C ALA A 155 -1.61 0.47 -13.39
N HIS A 156 -2.71 1.22 -13.26
CA HIS A 156 -3.61 1.10 -12.12
C HIS A 156 -4.31 -0.26 -12.05
N VAL A 157 -4.79 -0.81 -13.19
CA VAL A 157 -5.35 -2.17 -13.21
C VAL A 157 -4.29 -3.19 -12.82
N PHE A 158 -3.07 -3.08 -13.36
CA PHE A 158 -1.93 -3.94 -12.99
C PHE A 158 -1.71 -3.96 -11.48
N PHE A 159 -1.59 -2.78 -10.86
CA PHE A 159 -1.30 -2.66 -9.43
C PHE A 159 -2.43 -3.20 -8.54
N ASN A 160 -3.68 -2.94 -8.95
CA ASN A 160 -4.85 -3.22 -8.14
C ASN A 160 -5.52 -4.58 -8.42
N TYR A 161 -5.05 -5.33 -9.41
CA TYR A 161 -5.61 -6.64 -9.76
C TYR A 161 -5.62 -7.60 -8.55
N ALA A 162 -4.51 -7.65 -7.80
CA ALA A 162 -4.36 -8.49 -6.61
C ALA A 162 -5.39 -8.16 -5.51
N VAL A 163 -5.72 -6.87 -5.36
CA VAL A 163 -6.66 -6.38 -4.34
C VAL A 163 -8.05 -6.99 -4.60
N VAL A 164 -8.53 -6.91 -5.84
CA VAL A 164 -9.84 -7.49 -6.20
C VAL A 164 -9.84 -9.01 -6.06
N VAL A 165 -8.79 -9.69 -6.55
CA VAL A 165 -8.69 -11.15 -6.46
C VAL A 165 -8.66 -11.63 -5.01
N ARG A 166 -7.91 -10.96 -4.13
CA ARG A 166 -7.82 -11.35 -2.70
C ARG A 166 -9.09 -11.01 -1.94
N THR A 167 -9.62 -9.80 -2.09
CA THR A 167 -10.79 -9.36 -1.35
C THR A 167 -12.07 -10.05 -1.82
N VAL A 168 -12.34 -10.05 -3.13
CA VAL A 168 -13.56 -10.65 -3.68
C VAL A 168 -13.41 -12.16 -3.79
N GLY A 169 -12.28 -12.66 -4.31
CA GLY A 169 -12.04 -14.09 -4.45
C GLY A 169 -11.97 -14.84 -3.12
N GLY A 170 -11.44 -14.21 -2.07
CA GLY A 170 -11.44 -14.76 -0.71
C GLY A 170 -12.85 -15.05 -0.21
N LEU A 171 -13.75 -14.05 -0.26
CA LEU A 171 -15.17 -14.26 0.10
C LEU A 171 -15.84 -15.26 -0.85
N TRP A 172 -15.60 -15.14 -2.16
CA TRP A 172 -16.25 -15.97 -3.17
C TRP A 172 -15.91 -17.46 -3.00
N SER A 173 -14.68 -17.78 -2.58
CA SER A 173 -14.26 -19.15 -2.32
C SER A 173 -15.03 -19.81 -1.17
N GLN A 174 -15.57 -19.01 -0.25
CA GLN A 174 -16.27 -19.48 0.95
C GLN A 174 -17.81 -19.45 0.81
N LEU A 175 -18.34 -18.90 -0.29
CA LEU A 175 -19.78 -18.89 -0.55
C LEU A 175 -20.28 -20.27 -0.97
N ASP A 176 -21.26 -20.80 -0.23
CA ASP A 176 -21.90 -22.10 -0.49
C ASP A 176 -22.59 -22.13 -1.88
N PRO A 177 -22.12 -22.98 -2.83
CA PRO A 177 -22.76 -23.13 -4.13
C PRO A 177 -24.20 -23.66 -4.06
N ARG A 178 -24.59 -24.32 -2.97
CA ARG A 178 -25.91 -24.96 -2.81
C ARG A 178 -27.06 -23.95 -2.88
N GLN A 179 -26.84 -22.72 -2.44
CA GLN A 179 -27.87 -21.66 -2.53
C GLN A 179 -28.19 -21.32 -3.99
N GLU A 180 -27.16 -21.22 -4.83
CA GLU A 180 -27.33 -20.99 -6.27
C GLU A 180 -27.94 -22.22 -6.95
N GLU A 181 -27.53 -23.44 -6.57
CA GLU A 181 -28.10 -24.68 -7.08
C GLU A 181 -29.58 -24.84 -6.71
N ALA A 182 -29.99 -24.52 -5.48
CA ALA A 182 -31.38 -24.54 -5.04
C ALA A 182 -32.25 -23.57 -5.84
N ALA A 183 -31.78 -22.34 -6.09
CA ALA A 183 -32.51 -21.40 -6.94
C ALA A 183 -32.66 -21.89 -8.38
N ARG A 184 -31.63 -22.53 -8.93
CA ARG A 184 -31.71 -23.15 -10.26
C ARG A 184 -32.70 -24.31 -10.30
N MET A 185 -32.80 -25.10 -9.23
CA MET A 185 -33.82 -26.17 -9.10
C MET A 185 -35.25 -25.59 -9.04
N LEU A 186 -35.42 -24.40 -8.48
CA LEU A 186 -36.70 -23.66 -8.45
C LEU A 186 -37.02 -22.93 -9.78
N GLY A 187 -36.24 -23.17 -10.84
CA GLY A 187 -36.48 -22.61 -12.18
C GLY A 187 -35.74 -21.31 -12.49
N ALA A 188 -34.88 -20.81 -11.59
CA ALA A 188 -34.05 -19.64 -11.92
C ALA A 188 -33.00 -19.99 -12.98
N SER A 189 -32.84 -19.14 -13.99
CA SER A 189 -31.73 -19.25 -14.94
C SER A 189 -30.38 -18.99 -14.25
N ARG A 190 -29.26 -19.42 -14.86
CA ARG A 190 -27.91 -19.20 -14.31
C ARG A 190 -27.63 -17.72 -14.00
N PHE A 191 -28.01 -16.83 -14.92
CA PHE A 191 -27.85 -15.39 -14.73
C PHE A 191 -28.79 -14.83 -13.66
N ALA A 192 -30.04 -15.31 -13.61
CA ALA A 192 -31.00 -14.91 -12.59
C ALA A 192 -30.50 -15.30 -11.19
N ALA A 193 -30.07 -16.54 -10.99
CA ALA A 193 -29.52 -17.03 -9.72
C ALA A 193 -28.25 -16.27 -9.31
N TRP A 194 -27.34 -16.02 -10.27
CA TRP A 194 -26.15 -15.21 -10.01
C TRP A 194 -26.51 -13.79 -9.57
N ARG A 195 -27.45 -13.13 -10.25
CA ARG A 195 -27.86 -11.75 -9.95
C ARG A 195 -28.63 -11.61 -8.64
N SER A 196 -29.44 -12.60 -8.26
CA SER A 196 -30.29 -12.53 -7.07
C SER A 196 -29.64 -13.10 -5.81
N ILE A 197 -28.67 -14.00 -5.93
CA ILE A 197 -28.04 -14.68 -4.78
C ILE A 197 -26.57 -14.30 -4.68
N THR A 198 -25.79 -14.60 -5.72
CA THR A 198 -24.33 -14.47 -5.69
C THR A 198 -23.88 -13.02 -5.66
N LEU A 199 -24.43 -12.16 -6.53
CA LEU A 199 -24.04 -10.76 -6.62
C LEU A 199 -24.36 -9.96 -5.32
N PRO A 200 -25.55 -10.08 -4.71
CA PRO A 200 -25.83 -9.44 -3.42
C PRO A 200 -24.95 -9.97 -2.29
N ALA A 201 -24.63 -11.26 -2.28
CA ALA A 201 -23.72 -11.86 -1.29
C ALA A 201 -22.27 -11.36 -1.46
N LEU A 202 -21.83 -11.09 -2.69
CA LEU A 202 -20.51 -10.54 -2.98
C LEU A 202 -20.43 -9.01 -2.87
N ALA A 203 -21.58 -8.31 -2.89
CA ALA A 203 -21.63 -6.86 -2.88
C ALA A 203 -20.81 -6.22 -1.74
N PRO A 204 -20.75 -6.75 -0.50
CA PRO A 204 -19.87 -6.22 0.55
C PRO A 204 -18.38 -6.28 0.15
N ALA A 205 -17.91 -7.42 -0.37
CA ALA A 205 -16.51 -7.58 -0.79
C ALA A 205 -16.19 -6.75 -2.04
N VAL A 206 -17.10 -6.68 -3.02
CA VAL A 206 -16.93 -5.86 -4.22
C VAL A 206 -16.88 -4.37 -3.84
N SER A 207 -17.75 -3.90 -2.94
CA SER A 207 -17.70 -2.51 -2.46
C SER A 207 -16.43 -2.22 -1.66
N ALA A 208 -15.97 -3.15 -0.81
CA ALA A 208 -14.72 -2.99 -0.07
C ALA A 208 -13.51 -2.94 -1.02
N ALA A 209 -13.44 -3.83 -2.01
CA ALA A 209 -12.41 -3.81 -3.04
C ALA A 209 -12.48 -2.52 -3.87
N ALA A 210 -13.66 -2.10 -4.33
CA ALA A 210 -13.85 -0.88 -5.09
C ALA A 210 -13.35 0.36 -4.35
N LEU A 211 -13.71 0.51 -3.06
CA LEU A 211 -13.25 1.63 -2.25
C LEU A 211 -11.73 1.60 -2.02
N MET A 212 -11.14 0.41 -1.87
CA MET A 212 -9.69 0.26 -1.70
C MET A 212 -8.93 0.62 -2.99
N VAL A 213 -9.39 0.11 -4.14
CA VAL A 213 -8.81 0.42 -5.45
C VAL A 213 -8.98 1.91 -5.74
N PHE A 214 -10.15 2.49 -5.45
CA PHE A 214 -10.38 3.93 -5.59
C PHE A 214 -9.40 4.73 -4.74
N LEU A 215 -9.22 4.37 -3.46
CA LEU A 215 -8.25 5.05 -2.59
C LEU A 215 -6.82 4.98 -3.13
N PHE A 216 -6.36 3.80 -3.56
CA PHE A 216 -5.01 3.61 -4.10
C PHE A 216 -4.78 4.35 -5.42
N THR A 217 -5.79 4.41 -6.28
CA THR A 217 -5.70 5.14 -7.55
C THR A 217 -5.83 6.65 -7.38
N PHE A 218 -6.65 7.10 -6.42
CA PHE A 218 -6.81 8.51 -6.05
C PHE A 218 -5.54 9.10 -5.44
N THR A 219 -4.80 8.29 -4.67
CA THR A 219 -3.54 8.66 -3.99
C THR A 219 -2.29 8.19 -4.77
N SER A 220 -2.46 7.88 -6.06
CA SER A 220 -1.37 7.38 -6.90
C SER A 220 -0.44 8.53 -7.33
N PHE A 221 0.74 8.56 -6.73
CA PHE A 221 1.81 9.51 -7.08
C PHE A 221 2.75 8.94 -8.15
N GLY A 222 3.53 7.90 -7.81
CA GLY A 222 4.67 7.46 -8.63
C GLY A 222 4.31 6.98 -10.03
N VAL A 223 3.17 6.29 -10.20
CA VAL A 223 2.71 5.83 -11.51
C VAL A 223 2.34 7.02 -12.41
N VAL A 224 1.63 8.00 -11.86
CA VAL A 224 1.17 9.19 -12.61
C VAL A 224 2.35 10.12 -12.90
N GLN A 225 3.25 10.32 -11.94
CA GLN A 225 4.46 11.14 -12.11
C GLN A 225 5.34 10.62 -13.27
N ILE A 226 5.41 9.30 -13.46
CA ILE A 226 6.25 8.68 -14.50
C ILE A 226 5.51 8.59 -15.84
N LEU A 227 4.24 8.15 -15.84
CA LEU A 227 3.50 7.85 -17.08
C LEU A 227 2.63 9.01 -17.60
N GLY A 228 2.25 9.95 -16.73
CA GLY A 228 1.32 11.02 -17.06
C GLY A 228 1.90 12.16 -17.87
N GLY A 229 3.23 12.30 -17.88
CA GLY A 229 3.91 13.41 -18.56
C GLY A 229 3.44 14.78 -18.06
N PRO A 230 3.62 15.85 -18.86
CA PRO A 230 3.22 17.20 -18.45
C PRO A 230 1.69 17.43 -18.50
N THR A 231 0.94 16.56 -19.18
CA THR A 231 -0.49 16.76 -19.46
C THR A 231 -1.40 16.22 -18.35
N PHE A 232 -1.04 15.07 -17.77
CA PHE A 232 -1.89 14.36 -16.82
C PHE A 232 -1.32 14.45 -15.40
N SER A 233 -1.78 15.46 -14.66
CA SER A 233 -1.43 15.69 -13.25
C SER A 233 -2.59 15.30 -12.35
N THR A 234 -2.36 14.33 -11.44
CA THR A 234 -3.27 14.08 -10.31
C THR A 234 -2.98 15.06 -9.18
N LEU A 235 -3.86 15.11 -8.18
CA LEU A 235 -3.69 15.96 -7.01
C LEU A 235 -2.34 15.71 -6.32
N GLU A 236 -1.88 14.47 -6.25
CA GLU A 236 -0.57 14.08 -5.73
C GLU A 236 0.60 14.69 -6.52
N VAL A 237 0.55 14.55 -7.85
CA VAL A 237 1.57 15.10 -8.77
C VAL A 237 1.55 16.63 -8.73
N GLU A 238 0.37 17.24 -8.60
CA GLU A 238 0.25 18.69 -8.50
C GLU A 238 0.80 19.22 -7.17
N ILE A 239 0.56 18.54 -6.05
CA ILE A 239 1.22 18.90 -4.77
C ILE A 239 2.74 18.83 -4.95
N TYR A 240 3.25 17.78 -5.59
CA TYR A 240 4.69 17.67 -5.87
C TYR A 240 5.20 18.84 -6.72
N ARG A 241 4.49 19.17 -7.81
CA ARG A 241 4.84 20.29 -8.71
C ARG A 241 4.84 21.63 -8.00
N GLN A 242 3.81 21.90 -7.20
CA GLN A 242 3.67 23.15 -6.44
C GLN A 242 4.73 23.31 -5.36
N THR A 243 5.20 22.20 -4.77
CA THR A 243 6.20 22.22 -3.69
C THR A 243 7.65 22.17 -4.19
N SER A 244 7.91 21.46 -5.30
CA SER A 244 9.28 21.18 -5.79
C SER A 244 9.70 21.97 -7.03
N GLU A 245 8.74 22.38 -7.86
CA GLU A 245 9.03 23.05 -9.14
C GLU A 245 8.61 24.52 -9.11
N ILE A 246 7.41 24.82 -8.60
CA ILE A 246 6.86 26.18 -8.56
C ILE A 246 7.18 26.90 -7.24
N PHE A 247 7.30 26.15 -6.14
CA PHE A 247 7.45 26.66 -4.77
C PHE A 247 6.28 27.53 -4.26
N ASP A 248 5.06 27.35 -4.79
CA ASP A 248 3.84 27.95 -4.24
C ASP A 248 3.28 27.09 -3.11
N LEU A 249 3.78 27.38 -1.90
CA LEU A 249 3.35 26.72 -0.67
C LEU A 249 1.87 26.94 -0.34
N SER A 250 1.28 28.04 -0.84
CA SER A 250 -0.12 28.39 -0.56
C SER A 250 -1.04 27.43 -1.30
N THR A 251 -0.81 27.27 -2.61
CA THR A 251 -1.55 26.32 -3.43
C THR A 251 -1.33 24.89 -2.94
N ALA A 252 -0.08 24.51 -2.64
CA ALA A 252 0.24 23.19 -2.09
C ALA A 252 -0.49 22.89 -0.77
N ALA A 253 -0.59 23.86 0.13
CA ALA A 253 -1.31 23.72 1.40
C ALA A 253 -2.81 23.51 1.19
N VAL A 254 -3.43 24.25 0.26
CA VAL A 254 -4.86 24.08 -0.08
C VAL A 254 -5.10 22.70 -0.68
N LEU A 255 -4.28 22.27 -1.66
CA LEU A 255 -4.39 20.94 -2.27
C LEU A 255 -4.20 19.82 -1.25
N THR A 256 -3.22 19.97 -0.35
CA THR A 256 -3.01 19.05 0.78
C THR A 256 -4.27 18.95 1.64
N MET A 257 -4.85 20.09 2.03
CA MET A 257 -6.06 20.10 2.87
C MET A 257 -7.26 19.45 2.17
N ILE A 258 -7.43 19.67 0.87
CA ILE A 258 -8.44 19.00 0.05
C ILE A 258 -8.20 17.48 0.02
N GLN A 259 -6.95 17.06 -0.13
CA GLN A 259 -6.60 15.64 -0.12
C GLN A 259 -6.96 14.98 1.21
N PHE A 260 -6.57 15.59 2.33
CA PHE A 260 -6.91 15.08 3.66
C PHE A 260 -8.41 14.95 3.86
N ALA A 261 -9.18 15.94 3.41
CA ALA A 261 -10.65 15.90 3.46
C ALA A 261 -11.21 14.75 2.60
N ALA A 262 -10.73 14.59 1.37
CA ALA A 262 -11.17 13.52 0.46
C ALA A 262 -10.85 12.13 1.03
N VAL A 263 -9.62 11.93 1.51
CA VAL A 263 -9.17 10.68 2.12
C VAL A 263 -9.95 10.35 3.38
N GLY A 264 -10.15 11.36 4.25
CA GLY A 264 -10.98 11.21 5.45
C GLY A 264 -12.41 10.78 5.12
N ALA A 265 -13.01 11.36 4.07
CA ALA A 265 -14.34 10.99 3.59
C ALA A 265 -14.37 9.55 3.04
N ILE A 266 -13.36 9.14 2.25
CA ILE A 266 -13.25 7.78 1.70
C ILE A 266 -13.10 6.75 2.83
N LEU A 267 -12.22 7.00 3.80
CA LEU A 267 -12.02 6.12 4.95
C LEU A 267 -13.27 6.03 5.83
N ALA A 268 -13.97 7.15 6.03
CA ALA A 268 -15.25 7.17 6.74
C ALA A 268 -16.32 6.35 6.01
N LEU A 269 -16.41 6.48 4.68
CA LEU A 269 -17.32 5.71 3.84
C LEU A 269 -16.99 4.21 3.86
N HIS A 270 -15.70 3.85 3.84
CA HIS A 270 -15.23 2.47 3.98
C HIS A 270 -15.62 1.89 5.35
N ALA A 271 -15.33 2.62 6.43
CA ALA A 271 -15.70 2.19 7.78
C ALA A 271 -17.22 2.04 7.94
N TRP A 272 -18.02 2.90 7.30
CA TRP A 272 -19.48 2.84 7.32
C TRP A 272 -20.04 1.65 6.52
N THR A 273 -19.51 1.39 5.33
CA THR A 273 -19.95 0.27 4.47
C THR A 273 -19.62 -1.08 5.08
N VAL A 274 -18.42 -1.23 5.66
CA VAL A 274 -18.01 -2.48 6.34
C VAL A 274 -18.91 -2.76 7.55
N ARG A 275 -19.20 -1.75 8.39
CA ARG A 275 -20.05 -1.94 9.59
C ARG A 275 -21.49 -2.28 9.28
N ARG A 276 -22.07 -1.71 8.21
CA ARG A 276 -23.47 -2.00 7.84
C ARG A 276 -23.68 -3.37 7.22
N ARG A 277 -22.59 -4.03 6.79
CA ARG A 277 -22.64 -5.24 5.97
C ARG A 277 -21.98 -6.45 6.63
N GLU A 278 -21.89 -6.49 7.96
CA GLU A 278 -21.71 -7.73 8.72
C GLU A 278 -22.97 -8.60 8.57
N SER A 279 -23.16 -9.18 7.37
CA SER A 279 -24.17 -10.20 7.15
C SER A 279 -23.66 -11.51 7.72
N ALA A 280 -24.52 -12.20 8.47
CA ALA A 280 -24.27 -13.57 8.93
C ALA A 280 -24.33 -14.54 7.73
N LEU A 281 -23.35 -14.48 6.84
CA LEU A 281 -23.18 -15.45 5.78
C LEU A 281 -22.71 -16.77 6.41
N ARG A 282 -23.37 -17.88 6.07
CA ARG A 282 -22.83 -19.21 6.36
C ARG A 282 -21.66 -19.46 5.40
N LEU A 283 -20.46 -19.25 5.89
CA LEU A 283 -19.22 -19.52 5.18
C LEU A 283 -18.93 -21.03 5.23
N VAL A 284 -18.53 -21.59 4.10
CA VAL A 284 -18.15 -23.00 3.94
C VAL A 284 -16.65 -23.07 3.64
N ASP A 285 -16.00 -24.19 3.98
CA ASP A 285 -14.59 -24.40 3.66
C ASP A 285 -14.32 -24.27 2.14
N ALA A 286 -13.32 -23.47 1.79
CA ALA A 286 -12.98 -23.12 0.41
C ALA A 286 -12.58 -24.35 -0.43
N ALA A 287 -12.01 -25.38 0.20
CA ALA A 287 -11.68 -26.63 -0.48
C ALA A 287 -12.93 -27.37 -1.00
N GLY A 288 -14.07 -27.23 -0.33
CA GLY A 288 -15.32 -27.88 -0.71
C GLY A 288 -16.07 -27.20 -1.85
N THR A 289 -15.68 -25.98 -2.24
CA THR A 289 -16.38 -25.21 -3.29
C THR A 289 -15.66 -25.25 -4.65
N ALA A 290 -14.37 -25.57 -4.68
CA ALA A 290 -13.56 -25.62 -5.90
C ALA A 290 -13.94 -26.83 -6.78
N ARG A 291 -14.04 -26.61 -8.09
CA ARG A 291 -14.39 -27.64 -9.08
C ARG A 291 -13.47 -27.56 -10.29
N ARG A 292 -13.16 -28.69 -10.93
CA ARG A 292 -12.41 -28.66 -12.20
C ARG A 292 -13.23 -27.95 -13.30
N PRO A 293 -12.61 -27.15 -14.18
CA PRO A 293 -13.29 -26.55 -15.33
C PRO A 293 -13.96 -27.61 -16.20
N ARG A 294 -15.19 -27.37 -16.63
CA ARG A 294 -16.00 -28.25 -17.48
C ARG A 294 -16.54 -27.51 -18.71
N GLY A 295 -16.39 -28.13 -19.88
CA GLY A 295 -16.87 -27.60 -21.16
C GLY A 295 -16.00 -26.48 -21.72
N ALA A 296 -16.17 -26.19 -23.01
CA ALA A 296 -15.35 -25.21 -23.73
C ALA A 296 -15.40 -23.80 -23.14
N GLY A 297 -16.56 -23.36 -22.62
CA GLY A 297 -16.72 -22.02 -22.06
C GLY A 297 -15.91 -21.76 -20.79
N GLN A 298 -15.80 -22.73 -19.88
CA GLN A 298 -15.01 -22.56 -18.65
C GLN A 298 -13.50 -22.61 -18.93
N TRP A 299 -13.09 -23.44 -19.89
CA TRP A 299 -11.71 -23.46 -20.38
C TRP A 299 -11.34 -22.18 -21.13
N ALA A 300 -12.26 -21.63 -21.94
CA ALA A 300 -12.07 -20.34 -22.60
C ALA A 300 -11.94 -19.19 -21.58
N LEU A 301 -12.73 -19.21 -20.50
CA LEU A 301 -12.62 -18.23 -19.41
C LEU A 301 -11.29 -18.35 -18.66
N LEU A 302 -10.84 -19.57 -18.35
CA LEU A 302 -9.52 -19.78 -17.76
C LEU A 302 -8.42 -19.28 -18.70
N GLY A 303 -8.50 -19.63 -19.99
CA GLY A 303 -7.56 -19.19 -21.02
C GLY A 303 -7.52 -17.67 -21.15
N SER A 304 -8.67 -16.99 -21.11
CA SER A 304 -8.72 -15.52 -21.17
C SER A 304 -8.14 -14.86 -19.93
N VAL A 305 -8.38 -15.40 -18.73
CA VAL A 305 -7.74 -14.92 -17.49
C VAL A 305 -6.24 -15.11 -17.54
N VAL A 306 -5.75 -16.28 -17.99
CA VAL A 306 -4.32 -16.54 -18.16
C VAL A 306 -3.70 -15.58 -19.19
N ALA A 307 -4.38 -15.34 -20.30
CA ALA A 307 -3.93 -14.38 -21.31
C ALA A 307 -3.87 -12.94 -20.76
N VAL A 308 -4.90 -12.52 -20.01
CA VAL A 308 -4.90 -11.21 -19.33
C VAL A 308 -3.75 -11.10 -18.34
N VAL A 309 -3.50 -12.12 -17.52
CA VAL A 309 -2.36 -12.10 -16.59
C VAL A 309 -1.03 -12.09 -17.35
N ALA A 310 -0.91 -12.84 -18.45
CA ALA A 310 0.30 -12.84 -19.26
C ALA A 310 0.57 -11.47 -19.90
N VAL A 311 -0.44 -10.84 -20.50
CA VAL A 311 -0.30 -9.56 -21.22
C VAL A 311 -0.24 -8.37 -20.26
N LEU A 312 -1.07 -8.34 -19.22
CA LEU A 312 -1.13 -7.21 -18.31
C LEU A 312 -0.02 -7.27 -17.28
N ILE A 313 0.26 -8.45 -16.70
CA ILE A 313 1.18 -8.60 -15.56
C ILE A 313 2.57 -9.05 -16.00
N LEU A 314 2.68 -10.13 -16.75
CA LEU A 314 4.00 -10.71 -17.07
C LEU A 314 4.73 -9.96 -18.18
N LEU A 315 4.02 -9.47 -19.20
CA LEU A 315 4.63 -8.81 -20.35
C LEU A 315 5.39 -7.54 -19.96
N PRO A 316 4.85 -6.56 -19.20
CA PRO A 316 5.61 -5.37 -18.82
C PRO A 316 6.87 -5.69 -18.01
N LEU A 317 6.81 -6.71 -17.15
CA LEU A 317 7.96 -7.15 -16.36
C LEU A 317 9.00 -7.89 -17.20
N GLY A 318 8.55 -8.72 -18.15
CA GLY A 318 9.43 -9.41 -19.10
C GLY A 318 10.15 -8.43 -20.03
N VAL A 319 9.43 -7.44 -20.55
CA VAL A 319 9.98 -6.36 -21.38
C VAL A 319 10.94 -5.50 -20.58
N LEU A 320 10.62 -5.17 -19.32
CA LEU A 320 11.56 -4.47 -18.44
C LEU A 320 12.90 -5.21 -18.33
N VAL A 321 12.87 -6.53 -18.08
CA VAL A 321 14.08 -7.35 -17.99
C VAL A 321 14.83 -7.38 -19.32
N GLU A 322 14.13 -7.60 -20.42
CA GLU A 322 14.70 -7.63 -21.78
C GLU A 322 15.41 -6.30 -22.10
N ARG A 323 14.73 -5.17 -21.90
CA ARG A 323 15.28 -3.82 -22.15
C ARG A 323 16.43 -3.46 -21.21
N SER A 324 16.44 -3.99 -19.99
CA SER A 324 17.56 -3.81 -19.06
C SER A 324 18.87 -4.43 -19.55
N LEU A 325 18.80 -5.43 -20.43
CA LEU A 325 19.97 -6.11 -21.00
C LEU A 325 20.54 -5.39 -22.23
N GLY A 326 19.88 -4.37 -22.78
CA GLY A 326 20.39 -3.58 -23.92
C GLY A 326 20.84 -4.39 -25.16
N ALA A 327 21.47 -3.71 -26.12
CA ALA A 327 21.97 -4.36 -27.35
C ALA A 327 23.29 -5.13 -27.15
N ALA A 328 24.11 -4.72 -26.17
CA ALA A 328 25.43 -5.28 -25.90
C ALA A 328 25.46 -6.21 -24.66
N GLY A 329 24.30 -6.70 -24.21
CA GLY A 329 24.16 -7.45 -22.96
C GLY A 329 24.35 -6.54 -21.74
N LEU A 330 25.11 -6.97 -20.73
CA LEU A 330 25.20 -6.29 -19.42
C LEU A 330 25.85 -4.89 -19.41
N GLY A 331 25.90 -4.16 -20.52
CA GLY A 331 26.43 -2.80 -20.65
C GLY A 331 25.79 -1.79 -19.70
N TYR A 332 24.45 -1.77 -19.59
CA TYR A 332 23.76 -0.87 -18.65
C TYR A 332 24.09 -1.22 -17.20
N TYR A 333 24.18 -2.50 -16.85
CA TYR A 333 24.60 -2.95 -15.52
C TYR A 333 26.04 -2.56 -15.19
N ARG A 334 26.97 -2.64 -16.15
CA ARG A 334 28.35 -2.16 -15.96
C ARG A 334 28.39 -0.65 -15.73
N ALA A 335 27.56 0.11 -16.44
CA ALA A 335 27.46 1.56 -16.27
C ALA A 335 26.96 1.96 -14.87
N LEU A 336 26.26 1.09 -14.12
CA LEU A 336 25.84 1.36 -12.74
C LEU A 336 27.01 1.38 -11.74
N THR A 337 28.15 0.78 -12.10
CA THR A 337 29.32 0.65 -11.23
C THR A 337 30.33 1.77 -11.40
N ARG A 338 30.14 2.64 -12.39
CA ARG A 338 31.04 3.76 -12.67
C ARG A 338 30.55 5.02 -11.97
N ASP A 339 31.48 5.71 -11.34
CA ASP A 339 31.30 7.05 -10.82
C ASP A 339 31.89 8.04 -11.82
N ASP A 340 31.14 8.31 -12.90
CA ASP A 340 31.57 9.22 -13.96
C ASP A 340 31.20 10.69 -13.62
N GLY A 341 30.90 11.01 -12.35
CA GLY A 341 30.52 12.37 -11.90
C GLY A 341 29.23 12.91 -12.53
N GLY A 342 28.36 12.02 -13.01
CA GLY A 342 27.18 12.34 -13.82
C GLY A 342 25.93 12.75 -13.01
N VAL A 343 24.91 11.88 -12.97
CA VAL A 343 23.59 12.16 -12.35
C VAL A 343 23.63 12.14 -10.83
N PHE A 344 24.59 11.41 -10.28
CA PHE A 344 24.76 11.16 -8.86
C PHE A 344 26.15 11.59 -8.42
N LEU A 345 26.28 11.88 -7.13
CA LEU A 345 27.58 12.10 -6.49
C LEU A 345 28.29 10.77 -6.14
N VAL A 346 27.62 9.65 -6.39
CA VAL A 346 28.06 8.28 -6.08
C VAL A 346 27.61 7.34 -7.20
N ALA A 347 28.25 6.17 -7.33
CA ALA A 347 27.84 5.18 -8.32
C ALA A 347 26.36 4.76 -8.11
N PRO A 348 25.52 4.69 -9.16
CA PRO A 348 24.10 4.34 -9.01
C PRO A 348 23.82 3.03 -8.28
N ILE A 349 24.76 2.07 -8.33
CA ILE A 349 24.66 0.80 -7.61
C ILE A 349 24.62 0.96 -6.09
N GLU A 350 25.20 2.03 -5.54
CA GLU A 350 25.18 2.31 -4.10
C GLU A 350 23.77 2.56 -3.56
N ALA A 351 22.84 2.98 -4.44
CA ALA A 351 21.44 3.12 -4.11
C ALA A 351 20.82 1.80 -3.59
N VAL A 352 21.32 0.64 -4.06
CA VAL A 352 20.92 -0.68 -3.55
C VAL A 352 21.23 -0.79 -2.06
N GLY A 353 22.47 -0.51 -1.67
CA GLY A 353 22.92 -0.56 -0.28
C GLY A 353 22.17 0.41 0.62
N ASN A 354 21.97 1.65 0.15
CA ASN A 354 21.24 2.68 0.88
C ASN A 354 19.78 2.27 1.12
N SER A 355 19.12 1.73 0.10
CA SER A 355 17.73 1.28 0.21
C SER A 355 17.56 0.12 1.18
N LEU A 356 18.49 -0.86 1.15
CA LEU A 356 18.46 -1.97 2.09
C LEU A 356 18.67 -1.51 3.54
N ARG A 357 19.63 -0.60 3.77
CA ARG A 357 19.91 -0.03 5.10
C ARG A 357 18.72 0.77 5.62
N TYR A 358 18.15 1.65 4.79
CA TYR A 358 16.99 2.45 5.18
C TYR A 358 15.76 1.58 5.41
N ALA A 359 15.49 0.60 4.54
CA ALA A 359 14.37 -0.32 4.71
C ALA A 359 14.49 -1.16 5.99
N LEU A 360 15.71 -1.59 6.35
CA LEU A 360 15.95 -2.30 7.61
C LEU A 360 15.68 -1.39 8.82
N ALA A 361 16.21 -0.17 8.81
CA ALA A 361 15.99 0.80 9.89
C ALA A 361 14.49 1.16 10.03
N ALA A 362 13.81 1.44 8.91
CA ALA A 362 12.38 1.72 8.87
C ALA A 362 11.56 0.53 9.40
N THR A 363 11.95 -0.70 9.05
CA THR A 363 11.30 -1.92 9.53
C THR A 363 11.42 -2.05 11.05
N VAL A 364 12.60 -1.80 11.62
CA VAL A 364 12.79 -1.84 13.07
C VAL A 364 11.87 -0.82 13.75
N ILE A 365 11.85 0.43 13.25
CA ILE A 365 10.97 1.48 13.78
C ILE A 365 9.51 1.06 13.65
N ALA A 366 9.08 0.60 12.48
CA ALA A 366 7.70 0.21 12.20
C ALA A 366 7.25 -0.99 13.06
N VAL A 367 8.13 -1.97 13.29
CA VAL A 367 7.85 -3.12 14.14
C VAL A 367 7.71 -2.72 15.61
N VAL A 368 8.57 -1.82 16.10
CA VAL A 368 8.48 -1.31 17.47
C VAL A 368 7.20 -0.49 17.65
N ILE A 369 6.98 0.52 16.82
CA ILE A 369 5.82 1.41 16.92
C ILE A 369 4.52 0.63 16.66
N GLY A 370 4.47 -0.15 15.58
CA GLY A 370 3.30 -0.95 15.20
C GLY A 370 3.03 -2.09 16.16
N GLY A 371 4.05 -2.72 16.73
CA GLY A 371 3.91 -3.76 17.76
C GLY A 371 3.29 -3.20 19.05
N LEU A 372 3.77 -2.04 19.52
CA LEU A 372 3.21 -1.34 20.67
C LEU A 372 1.75 -0.92 20.41
N ALA A 373 1.47 -0.37 19.23
CA ALA A 373 0.13 0.02 18.82
C ALA A 373 -0.82 -1.19 18.73
N ALA A 374 -0.38 -2.30 18.14
CA ALA A 374 -1.16 -3.54 18.05
C ALA A 374 -1.45 -4.12 19.43
N ALA A 375 -0.45 -4.13 20.33
CA ALA A 375 -0.63 -4.57 21.71
C ALA A 375 -1.68 -3.72 22.45
N ALA A 376 -1.69 -2.39 22.23
CA ALA A 376 -2.67 -1.47 22.81
C ALA A 376 -4.11 -1.67 22.27
N LEU A 377 -4.25 -2.24 21.07
CA LEU A 377 -5.52 -2.51 20.38
C LEU A 377 -6.11 -3.92 20.64
N THR A 378 -5.41 -4.78 21.37
CA THR A 378 -5.84 -6.17 21.63
C THR A 378 -7.17 -6.27 22.39
N ARG A 379 -7.43 -5.37 23.35
CA ARG A 379 -8.66 -5.40 24.16
C ARG A 379 -9.87 -4.91 23.37
N ARG A 380 -10.86 -5.80 23.20
CA ARG A 380 -12.14 -5.55 22.50
C ARG A 380 -13.00 -4.46 23.18
N ASP A 381 -12.87 -4.26 24.49
CA ASP A 381 -13.65 -3.30 25.27
C ASP A 381 -13.11 -1.88 25.16
N ALA A 382 -13.37 -1.29 24.01
CA ALA A 382 -12.60 -0.16 23.52
C ALA A 382 -13.57 0.96 23.10
N GLY A 383 -13.82 1.89 24.03
CA GLY A 383 -14.62 3.10 23.81
C GLY A 383 -14.11 3.97 22.65
N ARG A 384 -14.71 5.16 22.47
CA ARG A 384 -14.40 6.06 21.34
C ARG A 384 -12.90 6.34 21.14
N LEU A 385 -12.13 6.42 22.23
CA LEU A 385 -10.68 6.69 22.20
C LEU A 385 -9.88 5.65 21.40
N VAL A 386 -10.19 4.36 21.55
CA VAL A 386 -9.46 3.29 20.88
C VAL A 386 -9.80 3.23 19.39
N ARG A 387 -11.05 3.54 19.05
CA ARG A 387 -11.47 3.69 17.65
C ARG A 387 -10.78 4.88 16.99
N GLY A 388 -10.64 5.98 17.71
CA GLY A 388 -9.85 7.13 17.26
C GLY A 388 -8.37 6.76 17.07
N PHE A 389 -7.80 5.99 17.99
CA PHE A 389 -6.41 5.50 17.88
C PHE A 389 -6.22 4.56 16.67
N ASP A 390 -7.11 3.58 16.45
CA ASP A 390 -7.04 2.71 15.26
C ASP A 390 -7.16 3.53 13.96
N ALA A 391 -8.01 4.56 13.93
CA ALA A 391 -8.11 5.47 12.79
C ALA A 391 -6.82 6.30 12.57
N LEU A 392 -6.23 6.84 13.65
CA LEU A 392 -4.96 7.58 13.60
C LEU A 392 -3.85 6.75 12.94
N LEU A 393 -3.74 5.47 13.32
CA LEU A 393 -2.73 4.56 12.76
C LEU A 393 -2.95 4.24 11.28
N MET A 394 -4.16 4.46 10.74
CA MET A 394 -4.48 4.24 9.34
C MET A 394 -4.35 5.50 8.49
N LEU A 395 -4.29 6.69 9.11
CA LEU A 395 -4.21 7.97 8.37
C LEU A 395 -3.07 8.01 7.34
N PRO A 396 -1.83 7.54 7.64
CA PRO A 396 -0.75 7.60 6.66
C PRO A 396 -0.97 6.76 5.40
N LEU A 397 -1.83 5.74 5.44
CA LEU A 397 -2.14 4.94 4.25
C LEU A 397 -2.95 5.70 3.20
N GLY A 398 -3.68 6.73 3.63
CA GLY A 398 -4.46 7.56 2.72
C GLY A 398 -3.81 8.92 2.44
N VAL A 399 -2.78 9.29 3.19
CA VAL A 399 -2.20 10.63 3.10
C VAL A 399 -1.00 10.61 2.18
N SER A 400 -0.88 11.67 1.38
CA SER A 400 0.19 11.85 0.42
C SER A 400 1.55 11.65 1.07
N ALA A 401 2.30 10.68 0.54
CA ALA A 401 3.71 10.53 0.87
C ALA A 401 4.51 11.80 0.46
N VAL A 402 4.08 12.50 -0.60
CA VAL A 402 4.64 13.79 -1.04
C VAL A 402 4.47 14.85 0.04
N THR A 403 3.26 15.03 0.59
CA THR A 403 3.02 15.95 1.70
C THR A 403 3.88 15.60 2.92
N VAL A 404 4.00 14.32 3.27
CA VAL A 404 4.83 13.91 4.42
C VAL A 404 6.31 14.20 4.17
N GLY A 405 6.85 13.82 3.01
CA GLY A 405 8.25 14.03 2.66
C GLY A 405 8.62 15.51 2.58
N PHE A 406 7.81 16.31 1.88
CA PHE A 406 8.02 17.76 1.84
C PHE A 406 7.82 18.41 3.22
N GLY A 407 6.86 17.91 4.00
CA GLY A 407 6.60 18.39 5.36
C GLY A 407 7.80 18.16 6.27
N PHE A 408 8.57 17.09 6.06
CA PHE A 408 9.81 16.85 6.81
C PHE A 408 10.87 17.89 6.49
N LEU A 409 11.04 18.23 5.20
CA LEU A 409 11.97 19.28 4.78
C LEU A 409 11.61 20.65 5.36
N ILE A 410 10.31 20.90 5.56
CA ILE A 410 9.82 22.15 6.12
C ILE A 410 9.93 22.18 7.64
N ALA A 411 9.43 21.14 8.30
CA ALA A 411 9.21 21.13 9.73
C ALA A 411 10.43 20.70 10.54
N LEU A 412 11.35 19.95 9.93
CA LEU A 412 12.53 19.41 10.60
C LEU A 412 13.84 20.09 10.13
N ASP A 413 13.72 21.32 9.61
CA ASP A 413 14.82 22.19 9.15
C ASP A 413 15.37 23.10 10.26
N GLU A 414 14.63 23.27 11.35
CA GLU A 414 14.99 24.16 12.45
C GLU A 414 14.93 23.43 13.80
N PRO A 415 15.64 23.93 14.84
CA PRO A 415 15.53 23.44 16.20
C PRO A 415 14.06 23.40 16.67
N PRO A 416 13.65 22.42 17.48
CA PRO A 416 14.50 21.58 18.34
C PRO A 416 14.94 20.23 17.76
N LEU A 417 14.41 19.80 16.60
CA LEU A 417 14.71 18.48 16.04
C LEU A 417 15.79 18.51 14.94
N ASP A 418 15.86 19.56 14.10
CA ASP A 418 16.86 19.76 13.04
C ASP A 418 17.41 18.45 12.43
N LEU A 419 16.49 17.66 11.86
CA LEU A 419 16.80 16.34 11.31
C LEU A 419 17.02 16.38 9.80
N ARG A 420 16.93 17.54 9.15
CA ARG A 420 17.02 17.66 7.69
C ARG A 420 18.31 17.07 7.12
N ALA A 421 19.44 17.26 7.81
CA ALA A 421 20.72 16.71 7.40
C ALA A 421 20.94 15.24 7.82
N SER A 422 20.03 14.68 8.64
CA SER A 422 20.21 13.36 9.24
C SER A 422 19.72 12.24 8.32
N TRP A 423 20.51 11.17 8.24
CA TRP A 423 20.17 9.96 7.47
C TRP A 423 18.89 9.27 7.97
N ILE A 424 18.50 9.49 9.23
CA ILE A 424 17.32 8.86 9.85
C ILE A 424 15.99 9.38 9.29
N LEU A 425 16.02 10.53 8.58
CA LEU A 425 14.84 11.18 8.03
C LEU A 425 14.08 10.27 7.05
N VAL A 426 14.82 9.56 6.19
CA VAL A 426 14.28 8.60 5.23
C VAL A 426 13.61 7.41 5.95
N PRO A 427 14.30 6.67 6.86
CA PRO A 427 13.68 5.61 7.64
C PRO A 427 12.43 6.02 8.42
N LEU A 428 12.37 7.24 8.96
CA LEU A 428 11.22 7.75 9.69
C LEU A 428 9.99 7.90 8.78
N ALA A 429 10.18 8.51 7.60
CA ALA A 429 9.10 8.66 6.62
C ALA A 429 8.60 7.30 6.13
N GLN A 430 9.52 6.37 5.84
CA GLN A 430 9.17 5.02 5.41
C GLN A 430 8.46 4.23 6.51
N ALA A 431 8.87 4.40 7.78
CA ALA A 431 8.23 3.75 8.91
C ALA A 431 6.77 4.20 9.11
N LEU A 432 6.43 5.47 8.83
CA LEU A 432 5.03 5.94 8.89
C LEU A 432 4.11 5.15 7.97
N VAL A 433 4.61 4.79 6.78
CA VAL A 433 3.89 3.94 5.82
C VAL A 433 3.88 2.48 6.26
N GLY A 434 4.96 1.99 6.89
CA GLY A 434 5.10 0.61 7.34
C GLY A 434 4.30 0.23 8.60
N VAL A 435 4.13 1.14 9.57
CA VAL A 435 3.41 0.91 10.84
C VAL A 435 1.98 0.35 10.64
N PRO A 436 1.13 0.91 9.77
CA PRO A 436 -0.21 0.39 9.53
C PRO A 436 -0.23 -1.10 9.13
N PHE A 437 0.72 -1.53 8.30
CA PHE A 437 0.84 -2.93 7.87
C PHE A 437 1.21 -3.83 9.06
N VAL A 438 2.19 -3.41 9.87
CA VAL A 438 2.56 -4.14 11.10
C VAL A 438 1.36 -4.31 12.01
N VAL A 439 0.58 -3.23 12.24
CA VAL A 439 -0.61 -3.28 13.10
C VAL A 439 -1.64 -4.26 12.54
N ARG A 440 -1.94 -4.21 11.25
CA ARG A 440 -2.95 -5.07 10.61
C ARG A 440 -2.54 -6.54 10.57
N THR A 441 -1.25 -6.84 10.47
CA THR A 441 -0.74 -8.21 10.53
C THR A 441 -0.67 -8.75 11.96
N MET A 442 -0.23 -7.93 12.93
CA MET A 442 -0.03 -8.38 14.31
C MET A 442 -1.33 -8.45 15.12
N LEU A 443 -2.25 -7.51 14.91
CA LEU A 443 -3.43 -7.36 15.76
C LEU A 443 -4.35 -8.60 15.79
N PRO A 444 -4.69 -9.26 14.65
CA PRO A 444 -5.52 -10.46 14.67
C PRO A 444 -4.87 -11.60 15.46
N VAL A 445 -3.56 -11.80 15.31
CA VAL A 445 -2.81 -12.86 15.99
C VAL A 445 -2.72 -12.57 17.49
N LEU A 446 -2.41 -11.33 17.87
CA LEU A 446 -2.37 -10.92 19.27
C LEU A 446 -3.74 -11.04 19.97
N ARG A 447 -4.85 -10.86 19.23
CA ARG A 447 -6.21 -11.08 19.73
C ARG A 447 -6.60 -12.55 19.84
N ALA A 448 -5.93 -13.43 19.10
CA ALA A 448 -6.17 -14.86 19.14
C ALA A 448 -5.45 -15.56 20.30
N VAL A 449 -4.39 -14.97 20.85
CA VAL A 449 -3.70 -15.49 22.04
C VAL A 449 -4.63 -15.45 23.26
N ASP A 450 -4.87 -16.61 23.88
CA ASP A 450 -5.72 -16.73 25.06
C ASP A 450 -5.10 -16.00 26.26
N GLY A 451 -5.85 -15.08 26.86
CA GLY A 451 -5.44 -14.33 28.04
C GLY A 451 -5.15 -15.22 29.26
N ARG A 452 -5.75 -16.42 29.32
CA ARG A 452 -5.53 -17.39 30.41
C ARG A 452 -4.08 -17.85 30.52
N LEU A 453 -3.34 -17.88 29.41
CA LEU A 453 -1.92 -18.25 29.43
C LEU A 453 -1.08 -17.22 30.20
N ARG A 454 -1.41 -15.93 30.06
CA ARG A 454 -0.76 -14.85 30.81
C ARG A 454 -1.12 -14.88 32.29
N GLU A 455 -2.38 -15.20 32.60
CA GLU A 455 -2.86 -15.35 33.98
C GLU A 455 -2.17 -16.54 34.67
N ALA A 456 -2.05 -17.69 34.00
CA ALA A 456 -1.33 -18.85 34.50
C ALA A 456 0.15 -18.54 34.78
N ALA A 457 0.84 -17.85 33.85
CA ALA A 457 2.21 -17.43 34.05
C ALA A 457 2.36 -16.48 35.26
N ALA A 458 1.41 -15.55 35.44
CA ALA A 458 1.42 -14.63 36.58
C ALA A 458 1.21 -15.35 37.92
N VAL A 459 0.35 -16.38 37.98
CA VAL A 459 0.17 -17.23 39.18
C VAL A 459 1.46 -17.98 39.52
N LEU A 460 2.23 -18.40 38.52
CA LEU A 460 3.56 -19.01 38.70
C LEU A 460 4.67 -18.00 39.06
N GLY A 461 4.33 -16.73 39.31
CA GLY A 461 5.28 -15.68 39.70
C GLY A 461 6.01 -15.02 38.53
N ALA A 462 5.58 -15.25 37.28
CA ALA A 462 6.18 -14.56 36.14
C ALA A 462 5.82 -13.06 36.15
N SER A 463 6.82 -12.21 35.97
CA SER A 463 6.59 -10.78 35.75
C SER A 463 5.94 -10.54 34.37
N PRO A 464 5.26 -9.40 34.15
CA PRO A 464 4.63 -9.09 32.85
C PRO A 464 5.60 -9.17 31.67
N TRP A 465 6.86 -8.77 31.87
CA TRP A 465 7.90 -8.89 30.85
C TRP A 465 8.29 -10.35 30.58
N ARG A 466 8.44 -11.17 31.63
CA ARG A 466 8.73 -12.60 31.47
C ARG A 466 7.58 -13.32 30.77
N ALA A 467 6.33 -13.02 31.15
CA ALA A 467 5.14 -13.56 30.49
C ALA A 467 5.08 -13.16 29.00
N TRP A 468 5.35 -11.89 28.66
CA TRP A 468 5.42 -11.49 27.26
C TRP A 468 6.52 -12.22 26.48
N ARG A 469 7.73 -12.33 27.06
CA ARG A 469 8.89 -12.94 26.39
C ARG A 469 8.76 -14.46 26.23
N GLU A 470 8.18 -15.15 27.21
CA GLU A 470 8.14 -16.62 27.25
C GLU A 470 6.80 -17.20 26.79
N VAL A 471 5.71 -16.43 26.82
CA VAL A 471 4.38 -16.86 26.36
C VAL A 471 4.00 -16.17 25.06
N ASP A 472 3.92 -14.84 25.03
CA ASP A 472 3.40 -14.13 23.86
C ASP A 472 4.36 -14.21 22.67
N LEU A 473 5.65 -13.88 22.88
CA LEU A 473 6.65 -13.78 21.83
C LEU A 473 6.81 -15.10 21.05
N PRO A 474 6.90 -16.30 21.65
CA PRO A 474 6.95 -17.55 20.90
C PRO A 474 5.69 -17.82 20.07
N MET A 475 4.53 -17.38 20.53
CA MET A 475 3.25 -17.53 19.81
C MET A 475 3.13 -16.54 18.65
N VAL A 476 3.63 -15.31 18.82
CA VAL A 476 3.49 -14.25 17.81
C VAL A 476 4.73 -14.05 16.94
N ARG A 477 5.87 -14.70 17.22
CA ARG A 477 7.13 -14.52 16.47
C ARG A 477 6.97 -14.70 14.96
N ARG A 478 6.12 -15.64 14.53
CA ARG A 478 5.85 -15.87 13.10
C ARG A 478 5.10 -14.68 12.49
N ALA A 479 4.06 -14.20 13.17
CA ALA A 479 3.33 -13.00 12.76
C ALA A 479 4.23 -11.76 12.75
N LEU A 480 5.14 -11.66 13.72
CA LEU A 480 6.13 -10.58 13.81
C LEU A 480 7.08 -10.59 12.62
N LEU A 481 7.60 -11.75 12.23
CA LEU A 481 8.46 -11.89 11.05
C LEU A 481 7.72 -11.54 9.75
N ILE A 482 6.47 -11.98 9.62
CA ILE A 482 5.62 -11.63 8.47
C ILE A 482 5.37 -10.12 8.43
N ALA A 483 5.02 -9.51 9.57
CA ALA A 483 4.81 -8.07 9.69
C ALA A 483 6.08 -7.28 9.37
N ALA A 484 7.23 -7.73 9.88
CA ALA A 484 8.53 -7.12 9.62
C ALA A 484 8.87 -7.14 8.13
N GLY A 485 8.69 -8.27 7.45
CA GLY A 485 9.01 -8.29 6.03
C GLY A 485 8.01 -7.55 5.14
N PHE A 486 6.72 -7.45 5.52
CA PHE A 486 5.81 -6.54 4.82
C PHE A 486 6.26 -5.08 4.99
N ALA A 487 6.64 -4.67 6.20
CA ALA A 487 7.19 -3.33 6.43
C ALA A 487 8.49 -3.11 5.64
N PHE A 488 9.37 -4.11 5.56
CA PHE A 488 10.59 -4.06 4.76
C PHE A 488 10.30 -3.90 3.26
N ALA A 489 9.40 -4.71 2.70
CA ALA A 489 9.05 -4.68 1.29
C ALA A 489 8.41 -3.35 0.89
N VAL A 490 7.48 -2.83 1.71
CA VAL A 490 6.84 -1.52 1.51
C VAL A 490 7.88 -0.40 1.61
N SER A 491 8.78 -0.47 2.59
CA SER A 491 9.83 0.54 2.78
C SER A 491 10.84 0.57 1.63
N LEU A 492 11.20 -0.60 1.07
CA LEU A 492 12.12 -0.70 -0.05
C LEU A 492 11.56 -0.03 -1.32
N GLY A 493 10.24 -0.07 -1.47
CA GLY A 493 9.52 0.53 -2.59
C GLY A 493 8.97 1.93 -2.35
N GLU A 494 9.22 2.53 -1.19
CA GLU A 494 8.75 3.88 -0.88
C GLU A 494 9.46 4.88 -1.79
N PHE A 495 8.66 5.69 -2.49
CA PHE A 495 9.13 6.70 -3.44
C PHE A 495 8.60 8.10 -3.15
N GLY A 496 7.36 8.22 -2.66
CA GLY A 496 6.65 9.50 -2.62
C GLY A 496 7.23 10.46 -1.58
N ALA A 497 7.59 9.97 -0.39
CA ALA A 497 8.24 10.80 0.62
C ALA A 497 9.73 10.94 0.33
N THR A 498 10.38 9.82 0.00
CA THR A 498 11.83 9.74 -0.26
C THR A 498 12.31 10.63 -1.39
N VAL A 499 11.51 10.92 -2.42
CA VAL A 499 11.94 11.83 -3.51
C VAL A 499 12.32 13.23 -3.01
N PHE A 500 11.70 13.69 -1.91
CA PHE A 500 12.01 14.97 -1.27
C PHE A 500 13.23 14.91 -0.35
N ILE A 501 13.26 13.89 0.50
CA ILE A 501 14.19 13.81 1.63
C ILE A 501 15.48 13.04 1.32
N ALA A 502 15.50 12.24 0.26
CA ALA A 502 16.70 11.48 -0.12
C ALA A 502 17.74 12.40 -0.76
N ARG A 503 18.92 12.45 -0.13
CA ARG A 503 20.01 13.33 -0.55
C ARG A 503 20.70 12.79 -1.81
N PRO A 504 21.31 13.65 -2.66
CA PRO A 504 21.98 13.22 -3.88
C PRO A 504 23.21 12.34 -3.70
N ASP A 505 23.87 12.44 -2.56
CA ASP A 505 24.98 11.59 -2.11
C ASP A 505 24.53 10.24 -1.58
N ASN A 506 23.28 10.10 -1.15
CA ASN A 506 22.75 8.85 -0.58
C ASN A 506 21.33 8.54 -1.09
N PRO A 507 21.13 8.38 -2.41
CA PRO A 507 19.82 8.14 -2.99
C PRO A 507 19.31 6.73 -2.65
N THR A 508 17.99 6.60 -2.49
CA THR A 508 17.31 5.30 -2.52
C THR A 508 17.12 4.82 -3.96
N LEU A 509 16.91 3.52 -4.15
CA LEU A 509 16.69 2.86 -5.45
C LEU A 509 15.55 3.48 -6.23
N PRO A 510 14.33 3.67 -5.67
CA PRO A 510 13.23 4.31 -6.40
C PRO A 510 13.58 5.73 -6.86
N VAL A 511 14.23 6.51 -6.00
CA VAL A 511 14.67 7.88 -6.32
C VAL A 511 15.77 7.89 -7.39
N ALA A 512 16.72 6.94 -7.34
CA ALA A 512 17.76 6.81 -8.34
C ALA A 512 17.18 6.49 -9.72
N VAL A 513 16.24 5.54 -9.80
CA VAL A 513 15.52 5.25 -11.04
C VAL A 513 14.81 6.50 -11.57
N ALA A 514 14.04 7.19 -10.72
CA ALA A 514 13.31 8.39 -11.14
C ALA A 514 14.22 9.51 -11.67
N ARG A 515 15.38 9.73 -11.04
CA ARG A 515 16.36 10.73 -11.49
C ARG A 515 16.99 10.40 -12.84
N LEU A 516 17.25 9.12 -13.10
CA LEU A 516 17.73 8.67 -14.40
C LEU A 516 16.68 8.85 -15.49
N LEU A 517 15.41 8.51 -15.21
CA LEU A 517 14.30 8.73 -16.15
C LEU A 517 14.06 10.21 -16.45
N GLY A 518 14.25 11.08 -15.46
CA GLY A 518 14.10 12.53 -15.62
C GLY A 518 15.16 13.18 -16.51
N ARG A 519 16.22 12.46 -16.89
CA ARG A 519 17.28 12.98 -17.78
C ARG A 519 17.23 12.31 -19.15
N PRO A 520 17.18 13.09 -20.24
CA PRO A 520 17.26 12.53 -21.59
C PRO A 520 18.56 11.73 -21.80
N GLY A 521 18.47 10.68 -22.63
CA GLY A 521 19.62 9.89 -23.07
C GLY A 521 19.41 8.39 -22.94
N GLU A 522 19.78 7.66 -23.99
CA GLU A 522 19.68 6.20 -24.06
C GLU A 522 20.38 5.49 -22.89
N LEU A 523 21.55 5.99 -22.49
CA LEU A 523 22.30 5.42 -21.36
C LEU A 523 21.54 5.58 -20.04
N ASN A 524 20.97 6.76 -19.78
CA ASN A 524 20.20 7.03 -18.56
C ASN A 524 18.94 6.16 -18.51
N TYR A 525 18.24 6.04 -19.64
CA TYR A 525 17.05 5.19 -19.77
C TYR A 525 17.40 3.71 -19.53
N GLY A 526 18.48 3.21 -20.15
CA GLY A 526 18.96 1.84 -19.94
C GLY A 526 19.40 1.57 -18.49
N GLN A 527 20.11 2.51 -17.86
CA GLN A 527 20.47 2.42 -16.44
C GLN A 527 19.23 2.40 -15.53
N ALA A 528 18.19 3.19 -15.85
CA ALA A 528 16.93 3.17 -15.13
C ALA A 528 16.24 1.80 -15.23
N MET A 529 16.22 1.17 -16.42
CA MET A 529 15.66 -0.18 -16.60
C MET A 529 16.45 -1.24 -15.84
N ALA A 530 17.79 -1.14 -15.81
CA ALA A 530 18.65 -2.02 -15.03
C ALA A 530 18.41 -1.88 -13.52
N LEU A 531 18.36 -0.64 -12.99
CA LEU A 531 18.06 -0.42 -11.57
C LEU A 531 16.63 -0.85 -11.20
N SER A 532 15.63 -0.60 -12.05
CA SER A 532 14.27 -1.10 -11.85
C SER A 532 14.21 -2.62 -11.83
N THR A 533 14.99 -3.30 -12.68
CA THR A 533 15.09 -4.76 -12.68
C THR A 533 15.76 -5.27 -11.40
N ILE A 534 16.83 -4.63 -10.94
CA ILE A 534 17.46 -4.95 -9.65
C ILE A 534 16.46 -4.75 -8.51
N LEU A 535 15.79 -3.60 -8.46
CA LEU A 535 14.79 -3.29 -7.44
C LEU A 535 13.64 -4.32 -7.44
N MET A 536 13.13 -4.69 -8.62
CA MET A 536 12.14 -5.76 -8.79
C MET A 536 12.64 -7.09 -8.22
N ILE A 537 13.87 -7.50 -8.54
CA ILE A 537 14.47 -8.75 -8.04
C ILE A 537 14.63 -8.71 -6.52
N VAL A 538 15.11 -7.59 -5.96
CA VAL A 538 15.27 -7.44 -4.50
C VAL A 538 13.92 -7.53 -3.79
N CYS A 539 12.88 -6.85 -4.32
CA CYS A 539 11.50 -6.97 -3.82
C CYS A 539 10.97 -8.41 -3.91
N ALA A 540 11.17 -9.08 -5.04
CA ALA A 540 10.73 -10.46 -5.25
C ALA A 540 11.44 -11.44 -4.29
N VAL A 541 12.75 -11.30 -4.09
CA VAL A 541 13.52 -12.11 -3.14
C VAL A 541 13.04 -11.86 -1.71
N ALA A 542 12.84 -10.60 -1.31
CA ALA A 542 12.31 -10.27 0.01
C ALA A 542 10.94 -10.95 0.27
N LEU A 543 10.07 -10.97 -0.74
CA LEU A 543 8.78 -11.68 -0.66
C LEU A 543 8.92 -13.20 -0.59
N LEU A 544 9.74 -13.80 -1.44
CA LEU A 544 9.93 -15.25 -1.43
C LEU A 544 10.48 -15.73 -0.09
N LEU A 545 11.36 -14.94 0.54
CA LEU A 545 11.84 -15.19 1.90
C LEU A 545 10.69 -15.12 2.92
N LEU A 546 9.76 -14.17 2.76
CA LEU A 546 8.58 -14.07 3.63
C LEU A 546 7.58 -15.20 3.44
N GLU A 547 7.33 -15.60 2.20
CA GLU A 547 6.43 -16.72 1.90
C GLU A 547 6.97 -18.04 2.45
N ARG A 548 8.29 -18.25 2.42
CA ARG A 548 8.91 -19.42 3.07
C ARG A 548 8.74 -19.45 4.58
N LEU A 549 8.56 -18.29 5.22
CA LEU A 549 8.28 -18.19 6.66
C LEU A 549 6.79 -18.43 6.99
N ARG A 550 5.91 -18.35 5.99
CA ARG A 550 4.46 -18.58 6.11
C ARG A 550 4.05 -20.04 6.10
N THR A 551 4.96 -20.99 5.89
CA THR A 551 4.64 -22.42 5.79
C THR A 551 4.31 -23.05 7.14
N ASP A 552 3.09 -22.80 7.60
CA ASP A 552 2.24 -23.76 8.32
C ASP A 552 0.78 -23.42 8.06
N ARG A 553 -0.05 -24.46 7.92
CA ARG A 553 -1.45 -24.47 7.51
C ARG A 553 -2.39 -23.66 8.44
N SER A 554 -2.29 -22.34 8.41
CA SER A 554 -3.37 -21.45 8.81
C SER A 554 -3.77 -20.67 7.58
N GLY A 555 -4.99 -20.92 7.10
CA GLY A 555 -5.56 -20.31 5.89
C GLY A 555 -5.34 -18.81 5.84
N GLU A 556 -5.07 -18.36 4.62
CA GLU A 556 -5.20 -16.98 4.11
C GLU A 556 -5.31 -15.88 5.17
N PHE A 557 -4.21 -15.15 5.37
CA PHE A 557 -4.26 -13.77 5.81
C PHE A 557 -3.64 -12.84 4.80
#